data_AF-L1JT45-F1
#
_entry.id   AF-L1JT45-F1
#
_cell.length_a   1.000
_cell.length_b   1.000
_cell.length_c   1.000
_cell.angle_alpha   90.00
_cell.angle_beta   90.00
_cell.angle_gamma   90.00
#
_symmetry.space_group_name_H-M   'P 1'
#
loop_
_entity.id
_entity.type
_entity.pdbx_description
1 polymer ?
#
loop_
_entity_poly.entity_id
_entity_poly.type
_entity_poly.pdbx_seq_one_letter_code
_entity_poly.pdbx_strand_id
1 'polypeptide(L)'
;RPCLHELLEGSRIPLPDKPAPRKKSPELEARLAKIKAQIEEQEYDMMTRDVRRAELDQGDPSDFKSASGAIGEGLNVLVTKGTAFATGYYASVAAWGTDPFWNTIAGLVGLIIGFFIETTLFVARSSR
;
A
#
# COMPACT_ATOMS: atom_id res chain seq x y z
N ARG A 1 61.09 8.56 54.33
CA ARG A 1 60.63 9.55 53.33
C ARG A 1 59.13 9.37 53.24
N PRO A 2 58.30 10.37 53.62
CA PRO A 2 56.84 10.21 53.56
C PRO A 2 56.40 9.91 52.14
N CYS A 3 55.38 9.06 52.00
CA CYS A 3 54.87 8.63 50.70
C CYS A 3 54.13 9.79 50.02
N LEU A 4 54.31 9.96 48.71
CA LEU A 4 53.63 11.00 47.92
C LEU A 4 52.11 11.00 48.08
N HIS A 5 51.53 9.85 48.43
CA HIS A 5 50.12 9.71 48.72
C HIS A 5 49.67 10.53 49.94
N GLU A 6 50.44 10.53 51.02
CA GLU A 6 50.12 11.28 52.25
C GLU A 6 50.19 12.81 52.02
N LEU A 7 51.04 13.27 51.08
CA LEU A 7 51.17 14.69 50.73
C LEU A 7 50.02 15.19 49.84
N LEU A 8 49.33 14.29 49.15
CA LEU A 8 48.27 14.60 48.19
C LEU A 8 46.87 14.23 48.72
N GLU A 9 46.81 13.57 49.88
CA GLU A 9 45.57 13.21 50.58
C GLU A 9 44.90 14.48 51.14
N GLY A 10 44.13 15.16 50.29
CA GLY A 10 43.42 16.38 50.63
C GLY A 10 43.58 17.52 49.62
N SER A 11 44.49 17.40 48.64
CA SER A 11 44.61 18.40 47.58
C SER A 11 43.47 18.23 46.56
N ARG A 12 42.45 19.10 46.62
CA ARG A 12 41.51 19.26 45.50
C ARG A 12 42.16 20.16 44.46
N ILE A 13 42.42 19.60 43.29
CA ILE A 13 42.76 20.37 42.10
C ILE A 13 41.49 21.14 41.69
N PRO A 14 41.46 22.48 41.71
CA PRO A 14 40.33 23.23 41.18
C PRO A 14 40.30 23.03 39.67
N LEU A 15 39.41 22.17 39.17
CA LEU A 15 39.11 22.13 37.75
C LEU A 15 38.35 23.41 37.40
N PRO A 16 38.77 24.17 36.37
CA PRO A 16 38.02 25.33 35.93
C PRO A 16 36.60 24.92 35.53
N ASP A 17 35.62 25.77 35.86
CA ASP A 17 34.22 25.53 35.53
C ASP A 17 34.07 25.22 34.04
N LYS A 18 33.35 24.14 33.75
CA LYS A 18 33.12 23.66 32.39
C LYS A 18 32.53 24.81 31.57
N PRO A 19 33.17 25.24 30.45
CA PRO A 19 32.67 26.35 29.67
C PRO A 19 31.26 26.03 29.17
N ALA A 20 30.41 27.06 29.17
CA ALA A 20 29.01 26.93 28.77
C ALA A 20 28.90 26.17 27.43
N PRO A 21 27.97 25.21 27.31
CA PRO A 21 27.80 24.45 26.08
C PRO A 21 27.58 25.43 24.91
N ARG A 22 28.39 25.31 23.86
CA ARG A 22 28.25 26.15 22.66
C ARG A 22 26.82 26.00 22.14
N LYS A 23 26.15 27.12 21.83
CA LYS A 23 24.87 27.12 21.13
C LYS A 23 25.07 26.35 19.83
N LYS A 24 24.37 25.22 19.68
CA LYS A 24 24.48 24.38 18.48
C LYS A 24 24.02 25.20 17.27
N SER A 25 24.78 25.16 16.18
CA SER A 25 24.36 25.81 14.94
C SER A 25 23.13 25.07 14.38
N PRO A 26 22.19 25.77 13.73
CA PRO A 26 20.95 25.18 13.22
C PRO A 26 21.21 24.03 12.22
N GLU A 27 22.32 24.09 11.49
CA GLU A 27 22.74 23.04 10.56
C GLU A 27 23.10 21.72 11.28
N LEU A 28 23.67 21.79 12.48
CA LEU A 28 24.02 20.59 13.25
C LEU A 28 22.79 19.93 13.86
N GLU A 29 21.77 20.71 14.21
CA GLU A 29 20.49 20.18 14.72
C GLU A 29 19.72 19.47 13.61
N ALA A 30 19.67 20.04 12.41
CA ALA A 30 19.06 19.41 11.25
C ALA A 30 19.73 18.08 10.88
N ARG A 31 21.06 18.03 10.93
CA ARG A 31 21.82 16.79 10.69
C ARG A 31 21.56 15.74 11.78
N LEU A 32 21.48 16.16 13.04
CA LEU A 32 21.16 15.25 14.14
C LEU A 32 19.73 14.70 14.04
N ALA A 33 18.77 15.52 13.64
CA ALA A 33 17.39 15.08 13.41
C ALA A 33 17.32 14.01 12.31
N LYS A 34 18.06 14.22 11.19
CA LYS A 34 18.14 13.24 10.11
C LYS A 34 18.75 11.91 10.56
N ILE A 35 19.85 11.96 11.33
CA ILE A 35 20.50 10.74 11.85
C ILE A 35 19.57 9.99 12.81
N LYS A 36 18.85 10.71 13.68
CA LYS A 36 17.88 10.09 14.60
C LYS A 36 16.75 9.41 13.85
N ALA A 37 16.17 10.07 12.84
CA ALA A 37 15.12 9.47 12.02
C ALA A 37 15.60 8.18 11.33
N GLN A 38 16.84 8.15 10.84
CA GLN A 38 17.42 6.94 10.23
C GLN A 38 17.66 5.81 11.22
N ILE A 39 17.97 6.12 12.48
CA ILE A 39 18.14 5.12 13.53
C ILE A 39 16.77 4.58 13.95
N GLU A 40 15.78 5.45 14.16
CA GLU A 40 14.42 5.07 14.50
C GLU A 40 13.80 4.17 13.41
N GLU A 41 14.04 4.49 12.13
CA GLU A 41 13.61 3.66 11.02
C GLU A 41 14.28 2.28 11.05
N GLN A 42 15.60 2.21 11.29
CA GLN A 42 16.32 0.94 11.42
C GLN A 42 15.85 0.12 12.62
N GLU A 43 15.61 0.75 13.77
CA GLU A 43 15.11 0.06 14.96
C GLU A 43 13.68 -0.46 14.75
N TYR A 44 12.81 0.33 14.11
CA TYR A 44 11.50 -0.13 13.68
C TYR A 44 11.61 -1.31 12.71
N ASP A 45 12.55 -1.25 11.77
CA ASP A 45 12.79 -2.32 10.80
C ASP A 45 13.21 -3.62 11.49
N MET A 46 14.10 -3.54 12.48
CA MET A 46 14.53 -4.67 13.29
C MET A 46 13.40 -5.23 14.16
N MET A 47 12.59 -4.38 14.81
CA MET A 47 11.46 -4.81 15.64
C MET A 47 10.36 -5.52 14.83
N THR A 48 10.15 -5.08 13.59
CA THR A 48 9.11 -5.64 12.71
C THR A 48 9.63 -6.72 11.76
N ARG A 49 10.93 -7.05 11.82
CA ARG A 49 11.60 -7.99 10.90
C ARG A 49 11.00 -9.40 10.97
N ASP A 50 10.63 -9.85 12.16
CA ASP A 50 10.11 -11.21 12.35
C ASP A 50 8.65 -11.32 11.86
N VAL A 51 7.88 -10.24 11.98
CA VAL A 51 6.54 -10.13 11.39
C VAL A 51 6.63 -10.12 9.86
N ARG A 52 7.54 -9.31 9.30
CA ARG A 52 7.79 -9.28 7.85
C ARG A 52 8.35 -10.58 7.31
N ARG A 53 9.21 -11.29 8.05
CA ARG A 53 9.68 -12.62 7.64
C ARG A 53 8.55 -13.65 7.64
N ALA A 54 7.63 -13.59 8.61
CA ALA A 54 6.46 -14.45 8.62
C ALA A 54 5.48 -14.15 7.46
N GLU A 55 5.40 -12.89 7.02
CA GLU A 55 4.67 -12.48 5.80
C GLU A 55 5.40 -12.92 4.51
N LEU A 56 6.73 -12.79 4.46
CA LEU A 56 7.54 -13.11 3.27
C LEU A 56 7.77 -14.61 3.06
N ASP A 57 7.89 -15.40 4.13
CA ASP A 57 8.06 -16.86 4.06
C ASP A 57 6.75 -17.58 3.67
N GLN A 58 5.61 -16.90 3.78
CA GLN A 58 4.35 -17.30 3.15
C GLN A 58 4.31 -16.97 1.64
N GLY A 59 5.37 -16.34 1.10
CA GLY A 59 5.29 -15.53 -0.11
C GLY A 59 4.29 -14.40 0.12
N ASP A 60 4.42 -13.27 -0.56
CA ASP A 60 3.30 -12.36 -0.64
C ASP A 60 2.48 -12.70 -1.89
N PRO A 61 1.50 -13.63 -1.81
CA PRO A 61 0.57 -13.83 -2.90
C PRO A 61 -0.38 -12.66 -3.02
N SER A 62 -0.31 -11.59 -2.21
CA SER A 62 -1.26 -10.48 -2.31
C SER A 62 -1.09 -9.71 -3.61
N ASP A 63 0.14 -9.51 -4.11
CA ASP A 63 0.36 -8.88 -5.42
C ASP A 63 -0.15 -9.78 -6.56
N PHE A 64 0.13 -11.10 -6.49
CA PHE A 64 -0.32 -12.04 -7.52
C PHE A 64 -1.83 -12.35 -7.42
N LYS A 65 -2.42 -12.37 -6.22
CA LYS A 65 -3.87 -12.51 -5.98
C LYS A 65 -4.62 -11.23 -6.33
N SER A 66 -4.06 -10.06 -6.09
CA SER A 66 -4.67 -8.79 -6.46
C SER A 66 -4.67 -8.63 -7.99
N ALA A 67 -3.55 -8.94 -8.64
CA ALA A 67 -3.49 -9.03 -10.11
C ALA A 67 -4.44 -10.11 -10.66
N SER A 68 -4.44 -11.32 -10.09
CA SER A 68 -5.35 -12.40 -10.53
C SER A 68 -6.81 -12.11 -10.25
N GLY A 69 -7.12 -11.39 -9.16
CA GLY A 69 -8.45 -10.95 -8.79
C GLY A 69 -8.98 -9.91 -9.78
N ALA A 70 -8.17 -8.90 -10.10
CA ALA A 70 -8.50 -7.90 -11.11
C ALA A 70 -8.69 -8.52 -12.51
N ILE A 71 -7.87 -9.51 -12.89
CA ILE A 71 -8.03 -10.27 -14.14
C ILE A 71 -9.32 -11.10 -14.12
N GLY A 72 -9.64 -11.75 -13.00
CA GLY A 72 -10.86 -12.54 -12.82
C GLY A 72 -12.12 -11.69 -12.91
N GLU A 73 -12.13 -10.52 -12.28
CA GLU A 73 -13.24 -9.57 -12.37
C GLU A 73 -13.39 -9.03 -13.80
N GLY A 74 -12.30 -8.62 -14.44
CA GLY A 74 -12.32 -8.17 -15.84
C GLY A 74 -12.84 -9.24 -16.80
N LEU A 75 -12.46 -10.51 -16.60
CA LEU A 75 -12.94 -11.63 -17.41
C LEU A 75 -14.43 -11.88 -17.18
N ASN A 76 -14.90 -11.87 -15.94
CA ASN A 76 -16.32 -12.05 -15.62
C ASN A 76 -17.19 -10.95 -16.27
N VAL A 77 -16.75 -9.71 -16.16
CA VAL A 77 -17.36 -8.52 -16.77
C VAL A 77 -17.43 -8.70 -18.29
N LEU A 78 -16.33 -9.11 -18.91
CA LEU A 78 -16.27 -9.33 -20.36
C LEU A 78 -17.20 -10.44 -20.82
N VAL A 79 -17.21 -11.59 -20.13
CA VAL A 79 -18.07 -12.73 -20.45
C VAL A 79 -19.55 -12.37 -20.30
N THR A 80 -19.92 -11.71 -19.20
CA THR A 80 -21.31 -11.34 -18.91
C THR A 80 -21.82 -10.29 -19.91
N LYS A 81 -21.01 -9.28 -20.22
CA LYS A 81 -21.39 -8.25 -21.20
C LYS A 81 -21.38 -8.76 -22.63
N GLY A 82 -20.42 -9.62 -22.98
CA GLY A 82 -20.35 -10.27 -24.28
C GLY A 82 -21.57 -11.17 -24.52
N THR A 83 -21.98 -11.95 -23.52
CA THR A 83 -23.21 -12.75 -23.58
C THR A 83 -24.44 -11.86 -23.66
N ALA A 84 -24.55 -10.80 -22.86
CA ALA A 84 -25.67 -9.84 -22.96
C ALA A 84 -25.78 -9.18 -24.34
N PHE A 85 -24.66 -8.80 -24.96
CA PHE A 85 -24.63 -8.28 -26.33
C PHE A 85 -25.10 -9.33 -27.34
N ALA A 86 -24.53 -10.54 -27.28
CA ALA A 86 -24.89 -11.62 -28.19
C ALA A 86 -26.38 -11.98 -28.06
N THR A 87 -26.89 -12.11 -26.84
CA THR A 87 -28.31 -12.36 -26.58
C THR A 87 -29.18 -11.24 -27.12
N GLY A 88 -28.83 -9.96 -26.91
CA GLY A 88 -29.58 -8.83 -27.47
C GLY A 88 -29.57 -8.80 -29.00
N TYR A 89 -28.43 -9.12 -29.61
CA TYR A 89 -28.28 -9.21 -31.06
C TYR A 89 -29.09 -10.37 -31.66
N TYR A 90 -28.98 -11.58 -31.12
CA TYR A 90 -29.75 -12.72 -31.64
C TYR A 90 -31.24 -12.62 -31.34
N ALA A 91 -31.62 -12.05 -30.20
CA ALA A 91 -33.03 -11.80 -29.87
C ALA A 91 -33.68 -10.82 -30.86
N SER A 92 -32.96 -9.77 -31.25
CA SER A 92 -33.44 -8.81 -32.26
C SER A 92 -33.47 -9.41 -33.67
N VAL A 93 -32.48 -10.22 -34.05
CA VAL A 93 -32.52 -10.98 -35.30
C VAL A 93 -33.77 -11.87 -35.37
N ALA A 94 -34.11 -12.53 -34.26
CA ALA A 94 -35.28 -13.39 -34.19
C ALA A 94 -36.62 -12.59 -34.21
N ALA A 95 -36.65 -11.37 -33.66
CA ALA A 95 -37.86 -10.57 -33.55
C ALA A 95 -38.15 -9.70 -34.79
N TRP A 96 -37.12 -9.09 -35.38
CA TRP A 96 -37.26 -8.09 -36.45
C TRP A 96 -36.49 -8.43 -37.72
N GLY A 97 -35.88 -9.62 -37.80
CA GLY A 97 -35.13 -10.08 -38.96
C GLY A 97 -33.70 -9.54 -39.01
N THR A 98 -33.02 -9.79 -40.13
CA THR A 98 -31.56 -9.61 -40.25
C THR A 98 -31.15 -8.18 -40.64
N ASP A 99 -31.89 -7.15 -40.22
CA ASP A 99 -31.47 -5.76 -40.46
C ASP A 99 -30.28 -5.41 -39.55
N PRO A 100 -29.08 -5.14 -40.10
CA PRO A 100 -27.88 -4.91 -39.31
C PRO A 100 -28.01 -3.73 -38.34
N PHE A 101 -28.81 -2.71 -38.68
CA PHE A 101 -28.95 -1.50 -37.86
C PHE A 101 -29.67 -1.81 -36.55
N TRP A 102 -30.86 -2.40 -36.63
CA TRP A 102 -31.68 -2.73 -35.46
C TRP A 102 -31.01 -3.78 -34.56
N ASN A 103 -30.34 -4.76 -35.16
CA ASN A 103 -29.70 -5.82 -34.39
C ASN A 103 -28.48 -5.32 -33.59
N THR A 104 -27.70 -4.41 -34.18
CA THR A 104 -26.56 -3.79 -33.49
C THR A 104 -27.02 -2.88 -32.35
N ILE A 105 -28.11 -2.12 -32.55
CA ILE A 105 -28.70 -1.28 -31.50
C ILE A 105 -29.21 -2.14 -30.35
N ALA A 106 -29.92 -3.22 -30.63
CA ALA A 106 -30.42 -4.11 -29.59
C ALA A 106 -29.28 -4.80 -28.80
N GLY A 107 -28.20 -5.18 -29.48
CA GLY A 107 -26.99 -5.67 -28.82
C GLY A 107 -26.37 -4.61 -27.88
N LEU A 108 -26.23 -3.35 -28.34
CA LEU A 108 -25.73 -2.24 -27.53
C LEU A 108 -26.62 -1.94 -26.32
N VAL A 109 -27.94 -1.96 -26.50
CA VAL A 109 -28.91 -1.81 -25.40
C VAL A 109 -28.75 -2.95 -24.40
N GLY A 110 -28.57 -4.20 -24.86
CA GLY A 110 -28.25 -5.34 -24.00
C GLY A 110 -26.97 -5.13 -23.19
N LEU A 111 -25.94 -4.54 -23.80
CA LEU A 111 -24.68 -4.18 -23.14
C LEU A 111 -24.88 -3.17 -22.01
N ILE A 112 -25.67 -2.12 -22.26
CA ILE A 112 -26.00 -1.08 -21.27
C ILE A 112 -26.78 -1.70 -20.11
N ILE A 113 -27.80 -2.50 -20.39
CA ILE A 113 -28.60 -3.20 -19.37
C ILE A 113 -27.71 -4.13 -18.54
N GLY A 114 -26.87 -4.94 -19.19
CA GLY A 114 -25.91 -5.82 -18.52
C GLY A 114 -24.93 -5.05 -17.63
N PHE A 115 -24.57 -3.83 -18.01
CA PHE A 115 -23.76 -2.95 -17.16
C PHE A 115 -24.49 -2.55 -15.88
N PHE A 116 -25.73 -2.07 -15.96
CA PHE A 116 -26.52 -1.71 -14.78
C PHE A 116 -26.79 -2.91 -13.85
N ILE A 117 -27.09 -4.08 -14.41
CA ILE A 117 -27.31 -5.31 -13.63
C ILE A 117 -26.04 -5.67 -12.85
N GLU A 118 -24.88 -5.66 -13.51
CA GLU A 118 -23.62 -6.02 -12.84
C GLU A 118 -23.22 -4.99 -11.78
N THR A 119 -23.38 -3.70 -12.06
CA THR A 119 -23.11 -2.64 -11.07
C THR A 119 -24.02 -2.78 -9.84
N THR A 120 -25.31 -3.05 -10.03
CA THR A 120 -26.24 -3.24 -8.90
C THR A 120 -25.93 -4.51 -8.12
N LEU A 121 -25.59 -5.62 -8.79
CA LEU A 121 -25.15 -6.87 -8.14
C LEU A 121 -23.86 -6.68 -7.35
N PHE A 122 -22.89 -5.95 -7.90
CA PHE A 122 -21.62 -5.68 -7.22
C PHE A 122 -21.86 -4.88 -5.94
N VAL A 123 -22.67 -3.82 -6.00
CA VAL A 123 -23.01 -3.01 -4.82
C VAL A 123 -23.76 -3.84 -3.78
N ALA A 124 -24.75 -4.63 -4.21
CA ALA A 124 -25.52 -5.49 -3.30
C ALA A 124 -24.65 -6.56 -2.63
N ARG A 125 -23.67 -7.12 -3.36
CA ARG A 125 -22.71 -8.09 -2.82
C ARG A 125 -21.70 -7.45 -1.90
N SER A 126 -21.17 -6.28 -2.25
CA SER A 126 -20.22 -5.52 -1.44
C SER A 126 -20.82 -4.98 -0.15
N SER A 127 -22.14 -4.83 -0.08
CA SER A 127 -22.85 -4.34 1.11
C SER A 127 -23.12 -5.41 2.18
N ARG A 128 -22.82 -6.70 1.90
CA ARG A 128 -22.89 -7.80 2.88
C ARG A 128 -21.51 -8.15 3.39
#